data_AF-A0A7R9ZLQ2-F1
#
_entry.id   AF-A0A7R9ZLQ2-F1
#
_cell.length_a   1.000
_cell.length_b   1.000
_cell.length_c   1.000
_cell.angle_alpha   90.00
_cell.angle_beta   90.00
_cell.angle_gamma   90.00
#
_symmetry.space_group_name_H-M   'P 1'
#
loop_
_entity.id
_entity.type
_entity.pdbx_description
1 polymer ?
#
loop_
_entity_poly.entity_id
_entity_poly.type
_entity_poly.pdbx_seq_one_letter_code
_entity_poly.pdbx_strand_id
1 'polypeptide(L)'
;GALSSLFISGTRVIAALNGINTDLMQESLINCGVDIGGIIVVGLLYKRDVDAEQSRLKRATKGAKLAKLTVRASKSMLEMEMEGTAQPQGTFTTSLGSFRRNRGLEKRVVLAAAGEDKIADVIEEAKSLEQDLELNDLVVIPVVMPQGKAPAVQESDLPRCVAVPVVVADNWRNVINDEASEAIKQGVDIEKEGFCVIVKKEWTR
;
A
#
# COMPACT_ATOMS: atom_id res chain seq x y z
N GLY A 1 -2.61 -7.92 -39.87
CA GLY A 1 -3.58 -9.00 -40.05
C GLY A 1 -4.99 -8.51 -39.80
N ALA A 2 -5.36 -8.28 -38.53
CA ALA A 2 -6.73 -7.91 -38.14
C ALA A 2 -7.23 -6.55 -38.65
N LEU A 3 -6.35 -5.55 -38.79
CA LEU A 3 -6.73 -4.23 -39.32
C LEU A 3 -7.08 -4.27 -40.81
N SER A 4 -6.37 -5.09 -41.59
CA SER A 4 -6.65 -5.26 -43.02
C SER A 4 -7.93 -6.05 -43.29
N SER A 5 -8.24 -7.07 -42.46
CA SER A 5 -9.51 -7.80 -42.57
C SER A 5 -10.72 -6.95 -42.18
N LEU A 6 -10.60 -6.11 -41.14
CA LEU A 6 -11.66 -5.15 -40.76
C LEU A 6 -11.92 -4.12 -41.86
N PHE A 7 -10.88 -3.65 -42.53
CA PHE A 7 -11.02 -2.69 -43.63
C PHE A 7 -11.69 -3.33 -44.86
N ILE A 8 -11.37 -4.59 -45.17
CA ILE A 8 -11.98 -5.33 -46.29
C ILE A 8 -13.44 -5.70 -45.96
N SER A 9 -13.74 -6.14 -44.74
CA SER A 9 -15.12 -6.37 -44.31
C SER A 9 -15.94 -5.08 -44.30
N GLY A 10 -15.38 -3.97 -43.80
CA GLY A 10 -16.05 -2.67 -43.77
C GLY A 10 -16.39 -2.13 -45.16
N THR A 11 -15.47 -2.26 -46.13
CA THR A 11 -15.71 -1.87 -47.52
C THR A 11 -16.77 -2.73 -48.21
N ARG A 12 -16.85 -4.04 -47.89
CA ARG A 12 -17.89 -4.94 -48.40
C ARG A 12 -19.28 -4.62 -47.85
N VAL A 13 -19.39 -4.24 -46.57
CA VAL A 13 -20.66 -3.80 -45.97
C VAL A 13 -21.16 -2.51 -46.62
N ILE A 14 -20.26 -1.56 -46.90
CA ILE A 14 -20.61 -0.31 -47.61
C ILE A 14 -21.02 -0.60 -49.07
N ALA A 15 -20.39 -1.57 -49.74
CA ALA A 15 -20.77 -1.98 -51.09
C ALA A 15 -22.13 -2.69 -51.13
N ALA A 16 -22.44 -3.51 -50.13
CA ALA A 16 -23.72 -4.22 -50.03
C ALA A 16 -24.89 -3.28 -49.72
N LEU A 17 -24.69 -2.23 -48.90
CA LEU A 17 -25.67 -1.16 -48.67
C LEU A 17 -26.01 -0.38 -49.95
N ASN A 18 -25.16 -0.43 -50.98
CA ASN A 18 -25.39 0.16 -52.30
C ASN A 18 -26.08 -0.81 -53.30
N GLY A 19 -26.60 -1.95 -52.85
CA GLY A 19 -27.44 -2.84 -53.66
C GLY A 19 -26.70 -3.78 -54.60
N ILE A 20 -25.39 -3.97 -54.41
CA ILE A 20 -24.57 -4.90 -55.19
C ILE A 20 -24.48 -6.23 -54.45
N ASN A 21 -25.17 -7.27 -54.95
CA ASN A 21 -25.22 -8.66 -54.46
C ASN A 21 -25.81 -8.89 -53.05
N THR A 22 -27.10 -9.18 -52.99
CA THR A 22 -27.85 -9.47 -51.76
C THR A 22 -27.53 -10.83 -51.13
N ASP A 23 -27.06 -11.82 -51.90
CA ASP A 23 -26.75 -13.17 -51.39
C ASP A 23 -25.45 -13.20 -50.58
N LEU A 24 -24.46 -12.38 -50.97
CA LEU A 24 -23.21 -12.17 -50.22
C LEU A 24 -23.40 -11.27 -48.99
N MET A 25 -24.54 -10.57 -48.90
CA MET A 25 -24.82 -9.61 -47.84
C MET A 25 -25.14 -10.30 -46.51
N GLN A 26 -25.83 -11.45 -46.52
CA GLN A 26 -26.17 -12.15 -45.28
C GLN A 26 -24.90 -12.69 -44.58
N GLU A 27 -23.99 -13.31 -45.33
CA GLU A 27 -22.72 -13.80 -44.79
C GLU A 27 -21.81 -12.64 -44.36
N SER A 28 -21.77 -11.54 -45.14
CA SER A 28 -21.00 -10.34 -44.77
C SER A 28 -21.55 -9.63 -43.52
N LEU A 29 -22.86 -9.63 -43.30
CA LEU A 29 -23.49 -9.07 -42.11
C LEU A 29 -23.18 -9.90 -40.86
N ILE A 30 -23.21 -11.24 -40.97
CA ILE A 30 -22.83 -12.14 -39.87
C ILE A 30 -21.35 -11.93 -39.52
N ASN A 31 -20.46 -11.90 -40.52
CA ASN A 31 -19.03 -11.66 -40.30
C ASN A 31 -18.75 -10.28 -39.69
N CYS A 32 -19.43 -9.22 -40.16
CA CYS A 32 -19.33 -7.89 -39.57
C CYS A 32 -19.83 -7.84 -38.12
N GLY A 33 -20.94 -8.53 -37.83
CA GLY A 33 -21.47 -8.65 -36.46
C GLY A 33 -20.48 -9.34 -35.52
N VAL A 34 -19.84 -10.42 -35.98
CA VAL A 34 -18.79 -11.12 -35.23
C VAL A 34 -17.58 -10.20 -35.01
N ASP A 35 -17.15 -9.45 -36.03
CA ASP A 35 -16.03 -8.51 -35.92
C ASP A 35 -16.32 -7.38 -34.90
N ILE A 36 -17.51 -6.78 -34.95
CA ILE A 36 -17.94 -5.74 -33.99
C ILE A 36 -18.02 -6.33 -32.58
N GLY A 37 -18.63 -7.51 -32.43
CA GLY A 37 -18.68 -8.22 -31.15
C GLY A 37 -17.28 -8.49 -30.59
N GLY A 38 -16.35 -8.92 -31.46
CA GLY A 38 -14.95 -9.11 -31.12
C GLY A 38 -14.27 -7.82 -30.63
N ILE A 39 -14.44 -6.71 -31.35
CA ILE A 39 -13.91 -5.40 -30.93
C ILE A 39 -14.46 -4.98 -29.56
N ILE A 40 -15.76 -5.15 -29.32
CA ILE A 40 -16.39 -4.82 -28.04
C ILE A 40 -15.79 -5.66 -26.91
N VAL A 41 -15.67 -6.98 -27.11
CA VAL A 41 -15.09 -7.89 -26.09
C VAL A 41 -13.63 -7.54 -25.82
N VAL A 42 -12.83 -7.32 -26.86
CA VAL A 42 -11.42 -6.91 -26.72
C VAL A 42 -11.32 -5.57 -25.99
N GLY A 43 -12.17 -4.60 -26.31
CA GLY A 43 -12.23 -3.31 -25.63
C GLY A 43 -12.57 -3.43 -24.14
N LEU A 44 -13.52 -4.30 -23.78
CA LEU A 44 -13.87 -4.58 -22.39
C LEU A 44 -12.74 -5.27 -21.63
N LEU A 45 -12.09 -6.26 -22.24
CA LEU A 45 -10.93 -6.93 -21.65
C LEU A 45 -9.75 -5.96 -21.46
N TYR A 46 -9.48 -5.12 -22.45
CA TYR A 46 -8.44 -4.09 -22.39
C TYR A 46 -8.71 -3.09 -21.26
N LYS A 47 -9.94 -2.58 -21.15
CA LYS A 47 -10.31 -1.68 -20.05
C LYS A 47 -10.08 -2.32 -18.68
N ARG A 48 -10.51 -3.57 -18.51
CA ARG A 48 -10.31 -4.33 -17.26
C ARG A 48 -8.83 -4.53 -16.94
N ASP A 49 -7.99 -4.76 -17.95
CA ASP A 49 -6.54 -4.91 -17.77
C ASP A 49 -5.89 -3.60 -17.32
N VAL A 50 -6.25 -2.47 -17.96
CA VAL A 50 -5.79 -1.13 -17.56
C VAL A 50 -6.18 -0.81 -16.12
N ASP A 51 -7.43 -1.08 -15.73
CA ASP A 51 -7.91 -0.85 -14.36
C ASP A 51 -7.11 -1.70 -13.34
N ALA A 52 -6.79 -2.95 -13.70
CA ALA A 52 -5.99 -3.85 -12.87
C ALA A 52 -4.53 -3.37 -12.75
N GLU A 53 -3.92 -2.90 -13.83
CA GLU A 53 -2.58 -2.34 -13.83
C GLU A 53 -2.51 -1.07 -12.98
N GLN A 54 -3.46 -0.14 -13.15
CA GLN A 54 -3.54 1.08 -12.34
C GLN A 54 -3.70 0.77 -10.85
N SER A 55 -4.50 -0.23 -10.49
CA SER A 55 -4.65 -0.69 -9.10
C SER A 55 -3.34 -1.22 -8.52
N ARG A 56 -2.59 -2.02 -9.30
CA ARG A 56 -1.27 -2.53 -8.91
C ARG A 56 -0.26 -1.39 -8.75
N LEU A 57 -0.23 -0.44 -9.68
CA LEU A 57 0.65 0.74 -9.63
C LEU A 57 0.34 1.64 -8.43
N LYS A 58 -0.94 1.87 -8.12
CA LYS A 58 -1.36 2.63 -6.92
C LYS A 58 -0.87 1.95 -5.65
N ARG A 59 -1.06 0.63 -5.54
CA ARG A 59 -0.60 -0.16 -4.38
C ARG A 59 0.92 -0.16 -4.25
N ALA A 60 1.65 -0.37 -5.36
CA ALA A 60 3.11 -0.34 -5.37
C ALA A 60 3.65 1.04 -4.97
N THR A 61 3.04 2.11 -5.48
CA THR A 61 3.38 3.49 -5.13
C THR A 61 3.11 3.78 -3.65
N LYS A 62 1.98 3.33 -3.09
CA LYS A 62 1.65 3.44 -1.66
C LYS A 62 2.68 2.71 -0.80
N GLY A 63 3.01 1.47 -1.16
CA GLY A 63 4.06 0.68 -0.49
C GLY A 63 5.44 1.35 -0.55
N ALA A 64 5.81 1.94 -1.69
CA ALA A 64 7.06 2.68 -1.83
C ALA A 64 7.08 3.97 -1.00
N LYS A 65 5.96 4.69 -0.91
CA LYS A 65 5.83 5.87 -0.02
C LYS A 65 5.96 5.47 1.45
N LEU A 66 5.25 4.41 1.87
CA LEU A 66 5.37 3.84 3.22
C LEU A 66 6.82 3.45 3.54
N ALA A 67 7.49 2.70 2.65
CA ALA A 67 8.86 2.26 2.85
C ALA A 67 9.87 3.41 2.99
N LYS A 68 9.58 4.58 2.41
CA LYS A 68 10.42 5.79 2.51
C LYS A 68 10.21 6.57 3.82
N LEU A 69 9.15 6.29 4.57
CA LEU A 69 8.90 6.97 5.84
C LEU A 69 10.03 6.68 6.82
N THR A 70 10.46 7.70 7.54
CA THR A 70 11.54 7.61 8.51
C THR A 70 10.97 7.51 9.93
N VAL A 71 11.61 6.66 10.73
CA VAL A 71 11.30 6.47 12.15
C VAL A 71 12.58 6.53 12.96
N ARG A 72 12.42 6.90 14.22
CA ARG A 72 13.44 6.88 15.24
C ARG A 72 13.15 5.70 16.15
N ALA A 73 14.11 4.80 16.28
CA ALA A 73 14.02 3.63 17.13
C ALA A 73 15.18 3.64 18.14
N SER A 74 15.03 2.91 19.24
CA SER A 74 16.10 2.70 20.20
C SER A 74 17.21 1.82 19.60
N LYS A 75 18.48 2.17 19.79
CA LYS A 75 19.63 1.36 19.31
C LYS A 75 19.63 -0.06 19.87
N SER A 76 19.03 -0.28 21.04
CA SER A 76 18.85 -1.63 21.60
C SER A 76 18.09 -2.58 20.67
N MET A 77 17.30 -2.07 19.73
CA MET A 77 16.58 -2.88 18.73
C MET A 77 17.52 -3.50 17.68
N LEU A 78 18.73 -2.93 17.48
CA LEU A 78 19.74 -3.43 16.53
C LEU A 78 20.60 -4.56 17.11
N GLU A 79 20.67 -4.71 18.43
CA GLU A 79 21.82 -5.36 19.08
C GLU A 79 21.59 -6.79 19.53
N MET A 80 20.40 -7.36 19.28
CA MET A 80 20.20 -8.80 19.49
C MET A 80 21.13 -9.68 18.63
N GLU A 81 21.83 -9.13 17.63
CA GLU A 81 22.78 -9.87 16.80
C GLU A 81 24.27 -9.59 17.10
N MET A 82 24.61 -8.59 17.92
CA MET A 82 26.02 -8.28 18.25
C MET A 82 26.25 -8.34 19.77
N GLU A 83 26.40 -9.56 20.29
CA GLU A 83 26.92 -9.80 21.64
C GLU A 83 28.32 -9.16 21.77
N GLY A 84 28.47 -8.10 22.58
CA GLY A 84 29.79 -7.79 23.14
C GLY A 84 30.21 -6.33 23.35
N THR A 85 29.41 -5.31 22.99
CA THR A 85 29.81 -3.92 23.22
C THR A 85 28.81 -3.11 24.04
N ALA A 86 29.36 -2.36 25.00
CA ALA A 86 28.71 -1.65 26.09
C ALA A 86 27.48 -0.79 25.72
N GLN A 87 26.55 -0.74 26.68
CA GLN A 87 25.36 0.12 26.81
C GLN A 87 25.22 1.21 25.73
N PRO A 88 24.36 1.01 24.73
CA PRO A 88 24.09 1.98 23.70
C PRO A 88 22.83 2.71 24.10
N GLN A 89 23.01 3.65 25.02
CA GLN A 89 22.02 4.70 25.17
C GLN A 89 22.08 5.56 23.92
N GLY A 90 21.05 5.48 23.08
CA GLY A 90 20.93 6.32 21.90
C GLY A 90 19.80 5.88 20.99
N THR A 91 19.23 6.86 20.29
CA THR A 91 18.28 6.60 19.23
C THR A 91 19.00 6.56 17.87
N PHE A 92 18.45 5.82 16.92
CA PHE A 92 18.87 5.85 15.52
C PHE A 92 17.68 6.13 14.62
N THR A 93 17.92 6.82 13.51
CA THR A 93 16.89 7.10 12.50
C THR A 93 17.07 6.15 11.33
N THR A 94 15.99 5.49 10.91
CA THR A 94 15.99 4.58 9.77
C THR A 94 14.69 4.70 8.98
N SER A 95 14.66 4.14 7.77
CA SER A 95 13.43 4.06 6.96
C SER A 95 12.62 2.81 7.30
N LEU A 96 11.30 2.85 7.11
CA LEU A 96 10.44 1.66 7.24
C LEU A 96 10.86 0.52 6.31
N GLY A 97 11.40 0.85 5.13
CA GLY A 97 11.94 -0.12 4.20
C GLY A 97 13.13 -0.91 4.77
N SER A 98 13.87 -0.35 5.73
CA SER A 98 14.99 -1.03 6.38
C SER A 98 14.53 -2.17 7.28
N PHE A 99 13.39 -2.03 7.97
CA PHE A 99 12.81 -3.10 8.80
C PHE A 99 12.30 -4.28 7.96
N ARG A 100 12.11 -4.09 6.65
CA ARG A 100 11.58 -5.12 5.74
C ARG A 100 12.64 -5.93 5.01
N ARG A 101 13.90 -5.48 5.01
CA ARG A 101 14.97 -6.07 4.18
C ARG A 101 15.96 -6.79 5.08
N ASN A 102 16.14 -8.10 4.88
CA ASN A 102 17.07 -9.01 5.60
C ASN A 102 18.49 -8.46 5.80
N ARG A 103 18.65 -7.55 6.75
CA ARG A 103 19.92 -6.93 7.15
C ARG A 103 20.11 -7.05 8.68
N GLY A 104 19.56 -8.10 9.29
CA GLY A 104 19.56 -8.28 10.75
C GLY A 104 18.50 -7.47 11.52
N LEU A 105 17.59 -6.79 10.81
CA LEU A 105 16.56 -5.90 11.39
C LEU A 105 15.16 -6.27 10.92
N GLU A 106 14.96 -7.53 10.55
CA GLU A 106 13.71 -7.92 9.93
C GLU A 106 12.58 -7.92 10.97
N LYS A 107 11.76 -6.88 10.94
CA LYS A 107 10.65 -6.69 11.88
C LYS A 107 9.37 -6.39 11.11
N ARG A 108 8.26 -6.98 11.57
CA ARG A 108 6.90 -6.69 11.14
C ARG A 108 6.49 -5.37 11.75
N VAL A 109 6.16 -4.40 10.91
CA VAL A 109 5.82 -3.06 11.35
C VAL A 109 4.30 -2.91 11.44
N VAL A 110 3.80 -2.46 12.59
CA VAL A 110 2.40 -2.11 12.83
C VAL A 110 2.32 -0.61 13.08
N LEU A 111 1.64 0.13 12.21
CA LEU A 111 1.35 1.54 12.42
C LEU A 111 0.04 1.65 13.19
N ALA A 112 0.08 2.20 14.39
CA ALA A 112 -1.11 2.49 15.18
C ALA A 112 -1.40 3.99 15.09
N ALA A 113 -2.55 4.35 14.52
CA ALA A 113 -2.93 5.75 14.31
C ALA A 113 -4.23 6.06 15.04
N ALA A 114 -4.19 6.95 16.03
CA ALA A 114 -5.36 7.32 16.85
C ALA A 114 -5.18 8.72 17.46
N GLY A 115 -6.16 9.20 18.24
CA GLY A 115 -6.01 10.40 19.07
C GLY A 115 -4.96 10.21 20.19
N GLU A 116 -4.55 11.32 20.82
CA GLU A 116 -3.48 11.33 21.83
C GLU A 116 -3.73 10.35 22.98
N ASP A 117 -4.94 10.34 23.54
CA ASP A 117 -5.31 9.47 24.66
C ASP A 117 -5.15 7.98 24.31
N LYS A 118 -5.64 7.59 23.12
CA LYS A 118 -5.55 6.20 22.65
C LYS A 118 -4.15 5.78 22.29
N ILE A 119 -3.34 6.69 21.77
CA ILE A 119 -1.94 6.40 21.50
C ILE A 119 -1.15 6.20 22.81
N ALA A 120 -1.49 6.93 23.87
CA ALA A 120 -0.90 6.69 25.19
C ALA A 120 -1.23 5.27 25.69
N ASP A 121 -2.50 4.85 25.61
CA ASP A 121 -2.93 3.48 25.95
C ASP A 121 -2.14 2.43 25.14
N VAL A 122 -1.99 2.63 23.83
CA VAL A 122 -1.25 1.71 22.94
C VAL A 122 0.22 1.60 23.33
N ILE A 123 0.86 2.70 23.73
CA ILE A 123 2.27 2.68 24.14
C ILE A 123 2.43 1.95 25.48
N GLU A 124 1.51 2.15 26.43
CA GLU A 124 1.51 1.45 27.71
C GLU A 124 1.28 -0.06 27.51
N GLU A 125 0.32 -0.44 26.65
CA GLU A 125 0.08 -1.84 26.30
C GLU A 125 1.30 -2.46 25.61
N ALA A 126 1.90 -1.77 24.64
CA ALA A 126 3.11 -2.23 23.96
C ALA A 126 4.29 -2.42 24.94
N LYS A 127 4.39 -1.59 25.98
CA LYS A 127 5.37 -1.73 27.06
C LYS A 127 5.10 -2.98 27.91
N SER A 128 3.84 -3.28 28.21
CA SER A 128 3.46 -4.50 28.93
C SER A 128 3.73 -5.78 28.13
N LEU A 129 3.61 -5.70 26.80
CA LEU A 129 3.78 -6.82 25.85
C LEU A 129 5.16 -6.81 25.16
N GLU A 130 6.14 -6.08 25.71
CA GLU A 130 7.42 -5.85 25.04
C GLU A 130 8.12 -7.16 24.64
N GLN A 131 8.17 -8.13 25.55
CA GLN A 131 8.80 -9.43 25.33
C GLN A 131 8.11 -10.23 24.23
N ASP A 132 6.77 -10.25 24.21
CA ASP A 132 6.00 -10.97 23.21
C ASP A 132 6.14 -10.33 21.83
N LEU A 133 6.13 -9.00 21.76
CA LEU A 133 6.36 -8.26 20.52
C LEU A 133 7.78 -8.48 20.00
N GLU A 134 8.78 -8.50 20.89
CA GLU A 134 10.18 -8.77 20.54
C GLU A 134 10.36 -10.18 19.98
N LEU A 135 9.78 -11.20 20.63
CA LEU A 135 9.82 -12.60 20.20
C LEU A 135 9.15 -12.82 18.83
N ASN A 136 8.12 -12.03 18.52
CA ASN A 136 7.39 -12.09 17.25
C ASN A 136 7.94 -11.14 16.18
N ASP A 137 9.08 -10.51 16.44
CA ASP A 137 9.69 -9.53 15.55
C ASP A 137 8.75 -8.38 15.19
N LEU A 138 7.89 -7.93 16.11
CA LEU A 138 6.93 -6.85 15.89
C LEU A 138 7.47 -5.51 16.38
N VAL A 139 7.25 -4.47 15.58
CA VAL A 139 7.55 -3.08 15.94
C VAL A 139 6.29 -2.24 15.76
N VAL A 140 5.87 -1.57 16.84
CA VAL A 140 4.71 -0.68 16.86
C VAL A 140 5.17 0.74 16.61
N ILE A 141 4.48 1.45 15.73
CA ILE A 141 4.72 2.85 15.43
C ILE A 141 3.47 3.66 15.76
N PRO A 142 3.44 4.32 16.92
CA PRO A 142 2.35 5.21 17.28
C PRO A 142 2.39 6.50 16.44
N VAL A 143 1.25 6.86 15.87
CA VAL A 143 1.04 8.09 15.10
C VAL A 143 -0.18 8.82 15.65
N VAL A 144 0.02 10.05 16.10
CA VAL A 144 -1.08 10.89 16.60
C VAL A 144 -1.83 11.52 15.43
N MET A 145 -3.12 11.28 15.39
CA MET A 145 -4.08 11.84 14.43
C MET A 145 -4.80 13.06 15.00
N PRO A 146 -5.25 14.00 14.15
CA PRO A 146 -5.22 14.01 12.67
C PRO A 146 -3.92 14.56 12.06
N GLN A 147 -2.96 14.99 12.87
CA GLN A 147 -1.78 15.72 12.39
C GLN A 147 -0.71 14.79 11.79
N GLY A 148 -0.77 13.48 12.06
CA GLY A 148 0.23 12.51 11.61
C GLY A 148 1.58 12.71 12.29
N LYS A 149 1.57 13.05 13.59
CA LYS A 149 2.75 13.43 14.37
C LYS A 149 3.22 12.30 15.29
N ALA A 150 4.45 12.42 15.78
CA ALA A 150 4.93 11.59 16.86
C ALA A 150 4.18 11.92 18.17
N PRO A 151 3.93 10.92 19.03
CA PRO A 151 3.40 11.17 20.37
C PRO A 151 4.41 11.93 21.23
N ALA A 152 3.91 12.71 22.20
CA ALA A 152 4.71 13.50 23.12
C ALA A 152 5.30 12.64 24.26
N VAL A 153 6.04 11.58 23.92
CA VAL A 153 6.68 10.68 24.88
C VAL A 153 8.18 10.95 24.92
N GLN A 154 8.76 10.96 26.13
CA GLN A 154 10.21 11.10 26.30
C GLN A 154 10.92 9.87 25.74
N GLU A 155 11.99 10.07 24.98
CA GLU A 155 12.70 8.98 24.31
C GLU A 155 13.24 7.92 25.28
N SER A 156 13.54 8.31 26.51
CA SER A 156 14.03 7.42 27.56
C SER A 156 13.00 6.42 28.07
N ASP A 157 11.70 6.64 27.81
CA ASP A 157 10.60 5.79 28.29
C ASP A 157 9.99 4.92 27.18
N LEU A 158 10.54 4.98 25.96
CA LEU A 158 10.06 4.16 24.85
C LEU A 158 10.57 2.72 24.99
N PRO A 159 9.67 1.72 24.97
CA PRO A 159 10.09 0.31 24.97
C PRO A 159 10.78 -0.06 23.66
N ARG A 160 11.55 -1.14 23.66
CA ARG A 160 12.33 -1.61 22.52
C ARG A 160 11.48 -2.01 21.33
N CYS A 161 10.23 -2.39 21.55
CA CYS A 161 9.26 -2.75 20.52
C CYS A 161 8.58 -1.53 19.86
N VAL A 162 8.86 -0.30 20.31
CA VAL A 162 8.23 0.91 19.79
C VAL A 162 9.24 1.77 19.03
N ALA A 163 8.84 2.23 17.85
CA ALA A 163 9.58 3.23 17.08
C ALA A 163 8.69 4.44 16.82
N VAL A 164 9.20 5.65 16.97
CA VAL A 164 8.42 6.87 16.78
C VAL A 164 8.65 7.48 15.39
N PRO A 165 7.61 8.05 14.75
CA PRO A 165 7.78 8.68 13.44
C PRO A 165 8.71 9.89 13.56
N VAL A 166 9.67 10.02 12.64
CA VAL A 166 10.42 11.27 12.54
C VAL A 166 9.56 12.24 11.76
N VAL A 167 9.16 13.33 12.41
CA VAL A 167 8.36 14.38 11.78
C VAL A 167 9.24 15.17 10.81
N VAL A 168 9.46 14.60 9.61
CA VAL A 168 10.12 15.26 8.48
C VAL A 168 9.09 15.48 7.39
N ALA A 169 8.62 16.74 7.27
CA ALA A 169 7.61 17.18 6.32
C ALA A 169 6.28 16.39 6.40
N ASP A 170 5.27 16.81 5.62
CA ASP A 170 3.92 16.21 5.56
C ASP A 170 3.87 14.74 5.05
N ASN A 171 4.99 14.02 5.01
CA ASN A 171 5.09 12.67 4.45
C ASN A 171 4.24 11.66 5.22
N TRP A 172 4.35 11.65 6.56
CA TRP A 172 3.55 10.77 7.43
C TRP A 172 2.07 11.09 7.30
N ARG A 173 1.72 12.37 7.40
CA ARG A 173 0.36 12.86 7.27
C ARG A 173 -0.27 12.43 5.93
N ASN A 174 0.43 12.60 4.81
CA ASN A 174 -0.11 12.23 3.50
C ASN A 174 -0.38 10.72 3.39
N VAL A 175 0.52 9.88 3.89
CA VAL A 175 0.36 8.42 3.80
C VAL A 175 -0.74 7.92 4.73
N ILE A 176 -0.82 8.45 5.95
CA ILE A 176 -1.82 8.05 6.94
C ILE A 176 -3.20 8.64 6.61
N ASN A 177 -3.27 9.84 6.01
CA ASN A 177 -4.53 10.46 5.58
C ASN A 177 -5.28 9.63 4.53
N ASP A 178 -4.57 8.96 3.63
CA ASP A 178 -5.20 8.08 2.65
C ASP A 178 -5.96 6.94 3.38
N GLU A 179 -5.30 6.27 4.34
CA GLU A 179 -5.91 5.20 5.16
C GLU A 179 -7.00 5.73 6.09
N ALA A 180 -6.78 6.89 6.70
CA ALA A 180 -7.75 7.60 7.52
C ALA A 180 -9.04 7.89 6.73
N SER A 181 -8.92 8.35 5.49
CA SER A 181 -10.07 8.62 4.64
C SER A 181 -10.88 7.37 4.32
N GLU A 182 -10.22 6.20 4.21
CA GLU A 182 -10.88 4.91 4.03
C GLU A 182 -11.57 4.45 5.32
N ALA A 183 -10.93 4.62 6.48
CA ALA A 183 -11.53 4.32 7.79
C ALA A 183 -12.76 5.20 8.09
N ILE A 184 -12.69 6.50 7.80
CA ILE A 184 -13.83 7.42 7.95
C ILE A 184 -15.00 7.01 7.05
N LYS A 185 -14.74 6.58 5.81
CA LYS A 185 -15.80 6.06 4.92
C LYS A 185 -16.47 4.80 5.46
N GLN A 186 -15.78 4.03 6.30
CA GLN A 186 -16.32 2.86 6.99
C GLN A 186 -17.03 3.22 8.31
N GLY A 187 -17.06 4.50 8.69
CA GLY A 187 -17.72 4.98 9.90
C GLY A 187 -16.86 4.94 11.17
N VAL A 188 -15.55 4.75 11.04
CA VAL A 188 -14.62 4.71 12.19
C VAL A 188 -14.27 6.14 12.63
N ASP A 189 -14.42 6.43 13.93
CA ASP A 189 -13.94 7.67 14.54
C ASP A 189 -12.45 7.54 14.86
N ILE A 190 -11.59 8.11 14.01
CA ILE A 190 -10.14 7.96 14.11
C ILE A 190 -9.58 8.47 15.43
N GLU A 191 -10.15 9.54 15.99
CA GLU A 191 -9.60 10.12 17.22
C GLU A 191 -9.90 9.23 18.43
N LYS A 192 -11.06 8.56 18.44
CA LYS A 192 -11.52 7.73 19.57
C LYS A 192 -11.23 6.24 19.45
N GLU A 193 -11.36 5.69 18.26
CA GLU A 193 -11.19 4.26 17.99
C GLU A 193 -9.81 3.98 17.38
N GLY A 194 -9.32 4.90 16.54
CA GLY A 194 -8.08 4.72 15.81
C GLY A 194 -8.15 3.61 14.75
N PHE A 195 -7.03 3.35 14.09
CA PHE A 195 -6.87 2.24 13.18
C PHE A 195 -5.42 1.74 13.15
N CYS A 196 -5.25 0.50 12.71
CA CYS A 196 -3.94 -0.12 12.58
C CYS A 196 -3.64 -0.48 11.13
N VAL A 197 -2.43 -0.16 10.67
CA VAL A 197 -1.92 -0.55 9.36
C VAL A 197 -0.76 -1.52 9.54
N ILE A 198 -0.98 -2.77 9.12
CA ILE A 198 0.06 -3.80 9.19
C ILE A 198 0.86 -3.77 7.88
N VAL A 199 2.14 -3.40 7.98
CA VAL A 199 3.05 -3.38 6.83
C VAL A 199 3.57 -4.79 6.61
N LYS A 200 3.03 -5.47 5.60
CA LYS A 200 3.41 -6.84 5.25
C LYS A 200 4.91 -6.94 4.91
N LYS A 201 5.58 -7.94 5.48
CA LYS A 201 6.93 -8.37 5.11
C LYS A 201 6.97 -8.82 3.64
N GLU A 202 7.87 -8.23 2.87
CA GLU A 202 8.10 -8.63 1.48
C GLU A 202 9.03 -9.85 1.48
N TRP A 203 8.52 -11.01 1.06
CA TRP A 203 9.36 -12.18 0.83
C TRP A 203 10.05 -11.99 -0.52
N THR A 204 11.25 -11.42 -0.52
CA THR A 204 12.19 -11.63 -1.63
C THR A 204 12.57 -13.11 -1.64
N ARG A 205 12.09 -13.85 -2.64
CA ARG A 205 12.58 -15.18 -2.99
C ARG A 205 13.91 -15.07 -3.72
#